data_AF-A0A971S0U1-F1
#
_entry.id   AF-A0A971S0U1-F1
#
_cell.length_a   1.000
_cell.length_b   1.000
_cell.length_c   1.000
_cell.angle_alpha   90.00
_cell.angle_beta   90.00
_cell.angle_gamma   90.00
#
_symmetry.space_group_name_H-M   'P 1'
#
loop_
_entity.id
_entity.type
_entity.pdbx_description
1 polymer ?
#
loop_
_entity_poly.entity_id
_entity_poly.type
_entity_poly.pdbx_seq_one_letter_code
_entity_poly.pdbx_strand_id
1 'polypeptide(L)'
;MEMILSIVPVGRIDSDILCRLQHDLSMVFSVEPQIVEPLPEPSYAFDSERNQYSAESILEVITSQAQDDTPKRILGVVSGDLYVPELNFVFGVALGKATLVSIARLR
;
A
#
# COMPACT_ATOMS: atom_id res chain seq x y z
N MET A 1 -7.41 1.32 -23.45
CA MET A 1 -6.56 2.06 -22.50
C MET A 1 -5.73 1.05 -21.75
N GLU A 2 -4.42 1.27 -21.63
CA GLU A 2 -3.53 0.41 -20.84
C GLU A 2 -3.78 0.62 -19.34
N MET A 3 -3.58 -0.44 -18.55
CA MET A 3 -3.73 -0.41 -17.09
C MET A 3 -2.52 0.30 -16.48
N ILE A 4 -2.75 1.25 -15.58
CA ILE A 4 -1.69 1.91 -14.82
C ILE A 4 -1.61 1.25 -13.45
N LEU A 5 -0.45 0.72 -13.06
CA LEU A 5 -0.20 0.20 -11.72
C LEU A 5 0.79 1.12 -11.01
N SER A 6 0.38 1.72 -9.88
CA SER A 6 1.23 2.59 -9.08
C SER A 6 1.60 1.94 -7.76
N ILE A 7 2.87 2.00 -7.39
CA ILE A 7 3.38 1.62 -6.07
C ILE A 7 3.56 2.90 -5.27
N VAL A 8 2.82 3.04 -4.18
CA VAL A 8 2.84 4.20 -3.28
C VAL A 8 3.50 3.78 -1.97
N PRO A 9 4.74 4.19 -1.69
CA PRO A 9 5.30 4.01 -0.36
C PRO A 9 4.50 4.82 0.66
N VAL A 10 4.20 4.25 1.81
CA VAL A 10 3.53 4.93 2.93
C VAL A 10 4.55 5.06 4.06
N GLY A 11 5.02 6.27 4.27
CA GLY A 11 6.20 6.52 5.10
C GLY A 11 7.49 6.05 4.43
N ARG A 12 8.49 5.74 5.26
CA ARG A 12 9.80 5.29 4.79
C ARG A 12 9.81 3.79 4.49
N ILE A 13 10.06 3.47 3.22
CA ILE A 13 10.30 2.11 2.73
C ILE A 13 11.69 2.07 2.08
N ASP A 14 12.40 0.96 2.26
CA ASP A 14 13.69 0.73 1.61
C ASP A 14 13.52 0.70 0.08
N SER A 15 14.38 1.44 -0.64
CA SER A 15 14.35 1.50 -2.10
C SER A 15 14.58 0.13 -2.75
N ASP A 16 15.39 -0.74 -2.14
CA ASP A 16 15.67 -2.05 -2.70
C ASP A 16 14.42 -2.93 -2.69
N ILE A 17 13.58 -2.80 -1.65
CA ILE A 17 12.28 -3.47 -1.57
C ILE A 17 11.36 -2.94 -2.67
N LEU A 18 11.30 -1.62 -2.87
CA LEU A 18 10.44 -1.00 -3.88
C LEU A 18 10.88 -1.39 -5.30
N CYS A 19 12.17 -1.33 -5.60
CA CYS A 19 12.73 -1.74 -6.89
C CYS A 19 12.47 -3.23 -7.18
N ARG A 20 12.65 -4.09 -6.17
CA ARG A 20 12.35 -5.52 -6.31
C ARG A 20 10.87 -5.77 -6.54
N LEU A 21 10.01 -5.12 -5.76
CA LEU A 21 8.56 -5.22 -5.92
C LEU A 21 8.10 -4.74 -7.30
N GLN A 22 8.64 -3.61 -7.79
CA GLN A 22 8.37 -3.10 -9.12
C GLN A 22 8.74 -4.12 -10.21
N HIS A 23 9.94 -4.70 -10.13
CA HIS A 23 10.39 -5.72 -11.06
C HIS A 23 9.53 -6.99 -11.02
N ASP A 24 9.21 -7.49 -9.83
CA ASP A 24 8.43 -8.72 -9.69
C ASP A 24 6.98 -8.52 -10.17
N LEU A 25 6.38 -7.36 -9.86
CA LEU A 25 5.04 -7.01 -10.33
C LEU A 25 5.00 -6.81 -11.85
N SER A 26 6.08 -6.32 -12.47
CA SER A 26 6.10 -6.16 -13.93
C SER A 26 6.02 -7.48 -14.67
N MET A 27 6.71 -8.51 -14.14
CA MET A 27 6.64 -9.86 -14.66
C MET A 27 5.26 -10.51 -14.44
N VAL A 28 4.68 -10.35 -13.25
CA VAL A 28 3.39 -10.99 -12.89
C VAL A 28 2.22 -10.39 -13.67
N PHE A 29 2.18 -9.06 -13.81
CA PHE A 29 1.05 -8.37 -14.41
C PHE A 29 1.27 -7.96 -15.87
N SER A 30 2.47 -8.17 -16.43
CA SER A 30 2.83 -7.75 -17.79
C SER A 30 2.56 -6.25 -18.05
N VAL A 31 2.79 -5.42 -17.04
CA VAL A 31 2.72 -3.96 -17.06
C VAL A 31 3.96 -3.39 -16.41
N GLU A 32 4.33 -2.14 -16.65
CA GLU A 32 5.44 -1.49 -15.95
C GLU A 32 4.87 -0.70 -14.75
N PRO A 33 5.01 -1.17 -13.49
CA PRO A 33 4.49 -0.44 -12.34
C PRO A 33 5.31 0.82 -12.11
N GLN A 34 4.66 1.92 -11.71
CA GLN A 34 5.33 3.17 -11.40
C GLN A 34 5.44 3.37 -9.90
N ILE A 35 6.66 3.48 -9.38
CA ILE A 35 6.88 3.96 -8.02
C ILE A 35 6.62 5.47 -8.03
N VAL A 36 5.65 5.91 -7.24
CA VAL A 36 5.26 7.33 -7.15
C VAL A 36 5.75 7.95 -5.85
N GLU A 37 5.52 9.25 -5.68
CA GLU A 37 5.90 9.97 -4.46
C GLU A 37 5.30 9.31 -3.21
N PRO A 38 6.09 9.21 -2.13
CA PRO A 38 5.64 8.57 -0.91
C PRO A 38 4.56 9.41 -0.22
N LEU A 39 3.58 8.73 0.36
CA LEU A 39 2.71 9.32 1.37
C LEU A 39 3.51 9.56 2.66
N PRO A 40 3.14 10.59 3.46
CA PRO A 40 3.75 10.81 4.77
C PRO A 40 3.55 9.60 5.69
N GLU A 41 4.35 9.54 6.74
CA GLU A 41 4.19 8.55 7.81
C GLU A 41 2.73 8.55 8.34
N PRO A 42 2.07 7.38 8.46
CA PRO A 42 0.64 7.31 8.74
C PRO A 42 0.34 7.43 10.24
N SER A 43 0.88 8.44 10.91
CA SER A 43 0.70 8.67 12.35
C SER A 43 -0.76 8.83 12.76
N TYR A 44 -1.61 9.34 11.84
CA TYR A 44 -3.05 9.45 12.01
C TYR A 44 -3.77 8.09 12.15
N ALA A 45 -3.14 7.00 11.71
CA ALA A 45 -3.70 5.65 11.74
C ALA A 45 -3.12 4.79 12.85
N PHE A 46 -2.23 5.32 13.70
CA PHE A 46 -1.53 4.55 14.72
C PHE A 46 -2.40 4.32 15.96
N ASP A 47 -2.53 3.05 16.37
CA ASP A 47 -3.13 2.62 17.62
C ASP A 47 -2.01 2.25 18.61
N SER A 48 -1.89 3.02 19.69
CA SER A 48 -0.84 2.83 20.70
C SER A 48 -1.05 1.62 21.60
N GLU A 49 -2.30 1.16 21.80
CA GLU A 49 -2.57 -0.04 22.60
C GLU A 49 -2.14 -1.30 21.85
N ARG A 50 -2.35 -1.30 20.53
CA ARG A 50 -1.94 -2.38 19.64
C ARG A 50 -0.50 -2.28 19.18
N ASN A 51 0.07 -1.09 19.19
CA ASN A 51 1.33 -0.76 18.51
C ASN A 51 1.27 -1.16 17.02
N GLN A 52 0.15 -0.86 16.37
CA GLN A 52 -0.19 -1.21 14.98
C GLN A 52 -0.89 -0.03 14.31
N TYR A 53 -1.02 -0.06 12.99
CA TYR A 53 -1.75 0.92 12.20
C TYR A 53 -3.07 0.36 11.68
N SER A 54 -4.12 1.18 11.72
CA SER A 54 -5.40 0.88 11.08
C SER A 54 -5.23 0.81 9.57
N ALA A 55 -5.43 -0.39 9.01
CA ALA A 55 -5.32 -0.62 7.58
C ALA A 55 -6.40 0.16 6.79
N GLU A 56 -7.60 0.25 7.36
CA GLU A 56 -8.73 0.97 6.77
C GLU A 56 -8.44 2.46 6.66
N SER A 57 -7.93 3.08 7.74
CA SER A 57 -7.60 4.52 7.76
C SER A 57 -6.54 4.89 6.73
N ILE A 58 -5.52 4.04 6.53
CA ILE A 58 -4.50 4.27 5.49
C ILE A 58 -5.09 4.03 4.09
N LEU A 59 -5.91 2.99 3.91
CA LEU A 59 -6.50 2.65 2.63
C LEU A 59 -7.47 3.74 2.14
N GLU A 60 -8.18 4.43 3.04
CA GLU A 60 -9.01 5.60 2.72
C GLU A 60 -8.20 6.72 2.06
N VAL A 61 -7.01 7.04 2.60
CA VAL A 61 -6.11 8.04 2.03
C VAL A 61 -5.65 7.62 0.64
N ILE A 62 -5.27 6.34 0.45
CA ILE A 62 -4.87 5.82 -0.86
C ILE A 62 -6.04 5.88 -1.85
N THR A 63 -7.24 5.52 -1.41
CA THR A 63 -8.46 5.52 -2.25
C THR A 63 -8.81 6.92 -2.74
N SER A 64 -8.56 7.95 -1.91
CA SER A 64 -8.76 9.36 -2.31
C SER A 64 -7.90 9.76 -3.53
N GLN A 65 -6.75 9.11 -3.75
CA GLN A 65 -5.89 9.33 -4.92
C GLN A 65 -6.32 8.54 -6.16
N ALA A 66 -7.31 7.66 -6.06
CA ALA A 66 -7.77 6.76 -7.13
C ALA A 66 -9.14 7.15 -7.70
N GLN A 67 -9.65 8.35 -7.38
CA GLN A 67 -11.04 8.75 -7.65
C GLN A 67 -11.33 9.14 -9.11
N ASP A 68 -10.36 9.12 -10.01
CA ASP A 68 -10.58 9.39 -11.42
C ASP A 68 -11.05 8.13 -12.20
N ASP A 69 -11.61 8.36 -13.39
CA ASP A 69 -12.06 7.30 -14.31
C ASP A 69 -10.89 6.60 -15.02
N THR A 70 -9.64 6.86 -14.65
CA THR A 70 -8.50 6.18 -15.27
C THR A 70 -8.47 4.71 -14.83
N PRO A 71 -8.02 3.78 -15.70
CA PRO A 71 -7.82 2.38 -15.36
C PRO A 71 -6.57 2.20 -14.49
N LYS A 72 -6.52 2.87 -13.33
CA LYS A 72 -5.41 2.86 -12.38
C LYS A 72 -5.67 1.87 -11.24
N ARG A 73 -4.63 1.15 -10.84
CA ARG A 73 -4.54 0.36 -9.62
C ARG A 73 -3.44 0.95 -8.75
N ILE A 74 -3.70 1.08 -7.46
CA ILE A 74 -2.75 1.66 -6.50
C ILE A 74 -2.43 0.62 -5.45
N LEU A 75 -1.14 0.33 -5.28
CA LEU A 75 -0.60 -0.52 -4.24
C LEU A 75 0.20 0.34 -3.24
N GLY A 76 -0.39 0.59 -2.08
CA GLY A 76 0.29 1.12 -0.92
C GLY A 76 1.21 0.08 -0.29
N VAL A 77 2.42 0.48 0.09
CA VAL A 77 3.37 -0.35 0.81
C VAL A 77 3.78 0.35 2.09
N VAL A 78 3.57 -0.29 3.24
CA VAL A 78 3.86 0.27 4.57
C VAL A 78 4.78 -0.65 5.37
N SER A 79 5.70 -0.09 6.16
CA SER A 79 6.61 -0.85 7.03
C SER A 79 6.01 -1.15 8.40
N GLY A 80 4.97 -0.39 8.79
CA GLY A 80 4.20 -0.60 10.01
C GLY A 80 3.31 -1.83 9.96
N ASP A 81 3.10 -2.46 11.12
CA ASP A 81 2.20 -3.60 11.26
C ASP A 81 0.74 -3.15 11.17
N LEU A 82 -0.11 -3.91 10.46
CA LEU A 82 -1.47 -3.51 10.13
C LEU A 82 -2.51 -4.33 10.88
N TYR A 83 -3.62 -3.70 11.25
CA TYR A 83 -4.82 -4.38 11.76
C TYR A 83 -6.11 -3.85 11.12
N VAL A 84 -7.16 -4.65 11.25
CA VAL A 84 -8.57 -4.25 11.11
C VAL A 84 -9.30 -4.65 12.41
N PRO A 85 -10.42 -4.02 12.80
CA PRO A 85 -10.99 -4.17 14.16
C PRO A 85 -11.22 -5.62 14.64
N GLU A 86 -11.55 -6.54 13.73
CA GLU A 86 -11.88 -7.94 14.05
C GLU A 86 -10.68 -8.89 14.03
N LEU A 87 -9.49 -8.44 13.62
CA LEU A 87 -8.31 -9.28 13.43
C LEU A 87 -7.12 -8.81 14.27
N ASN A 88 -6.26 -9.76 14.64
CA ASN A 88 -5.01 -9.46 15.34
C ASN A 88 -4.03 -8.69 14.46
N PHE A 89 -3.96 -9.04 13.17
CA PHE A 89 -3.18 -8.34 12.17
C PHE A 89 -3.67 -8.74 10.77
N VAL A 90 -3.26 -7.98 9.76
CA VAL A 90 -3.43 -8.32 8.35
C VAL A 90 -2.13 -8.06 7.60
N PHE A 91 -1.85 -8.84 6.55
CA PHE A 91 -0.76 -8.53 5.63
C PHE A 91 -1.13 -7.41 4.67
N GLY A 92 -2.41 -7.22 4.41
CA GLY A 92 -2.90 -6.17 3.53
C GLY A 92 -4.42 -6.18 3.41
N VAL A 93 -4.94 -5.13 2.78
CA VAL A 93 -6.37 -4.90 2.53
C VAL A 93 -6.54 -4.29 1.14
N ALA A 94 -7.69 -4.51 0.51
CA ALA A 94 -7.99 -3.96 -0.80
C ALA A 94 -9.44 -3.46 -0.87
N LEU A 95 -9.64 -2.33 -1.52
CA LEU A 95 -10.96 -1.75 -1.80
C LEU A 95 -10.96 -1.11 -3.19
N GLY A 96 -11.69 -1.72 -4.12
CA GLY A 96 -11.82 -1.22 -5.49
C GLY A 96 -10.47 -1.13 -6.23
N LYS A 97 -9.98 0.10 -6.43
CA LYS A 97 -8.70 0.39 -7.13
C LYS A 97 -7.51 0.50 -6.19
N ALA A 98 -7.74 0.61 -4.88
CA ALA A 98 -6.69 0.77 -3.87
C ALA A 98 -6.41 -0.54 -3.16
N THR A 99 -5.14 -0.79 -2.87
CA THR A 99 -4.64 -1.91 -2.08
C THR A 99 -3.55 -1.38 -1.16
N LEU A 100 -3.43 -1.94 0.03
CA LEU A 100 -2.37 -1.63 1.00
C LEU A 100 -1.77 -2.95 1.48
N VAL A 101 -0.44 -3.04 1.51
CA VAL A 101 0.30 -4.20 2.03
C VAL A 101 1.34 -3.74 3.06
N SER A 102 1.43 -4.49 4.15
CA SER A 102 2.48 -4.35 5.16
C SER A 102 3.62 -5.32 4.92
N ILE A 103 4.86 -4.83 5.04
CA ILE A 103 6.07 -5.66 5.04
C ILE A 103 6.51 -6.07 6.46
N ALA A 104 5.82 -5.63 7.51
CA ALA A 104 6.23 -5.83 8.91
C ALA A 104 6.39 -7.31 9.30
N ARG A 105 5.60 -8.19 8.68
CA ARG A 105 5.47 -9.61 9.04
C ARG A 105 5.82 -10.59 7.90
N LEU A 106 6.40 -10.12 6.79
CA LEU A 106 6.70 -10.95 5.60
C LEU A 106 8.06 -11.65 5.64
N ARG A 107 8.53 -12.05 6.83
CA ARG A 107 9.84 -12.70 7.01
C ARG A 107 9.79 -14.20 6.75
#